data_AF-A0A4Q5QMX8-F1
#
_entry.id   AF-A0A4Q5QMX8-F1
#
_cell.length_a   1.000
_cell.length_b   1.000
_cell.length_c   1.000
_cell.angle_alpha   90.00
_cell.angle_beta   90.00
_cell.angle_gamma   90.00
#
_symmetry.space_group_name_H-M   'P 1'
#
loop_
_entity.id
_entity.type
_entity.pdbx_description
1 polymer ?
#
loop_
_entity_poly.entity_id
_entity_poly.type
_entity_poly.pdbx_seq_one_letter_code
_entity_poly.pdbx_strand_id
1 'polypeptide(L)'
;MSKHALVCFTGGKQINTEIVLTGSKSECNRALIISSLSKGLVKVDNMSNAADTVTLRDILSSISANNPHQQTVDVGPAGTAMRFLTAYLSILPGSFLLTGTEAGTF
;
A
#
# COMPACT_ATOMS: atom_id res chain seq x y z
N MET A 1 -10.09 12.74 16.26
CA MET A 1 -8.69 13.10 15.91
C MET A 1 -8.69 14.54 15.42
N SER A 2 -7.90 15.41 16.03
CA SER A 2 -7.90 16.86 15.74
C SER A 2 -7.53 17.13 14.28
N LYS A 3 -8.45 17.74 13.52
CA LYS A 3 -8.35 18.07 12.09
C LYS A 3 -7.84 19.51 11.85
N HIS A 4 -6.80 19.94 12.56
CA HIS A 4 -6.26 21.28 12.35
C HIS A 4 -4.74 21.21 12.20
N ALA A 5 -4.26 21.65 11.04
CA ALA A 5 -2.89 22.05 10.85
C ALA A 5 -2.90 23.58 10.67
N LEU A 6 -2.48 24.29 11.73
CA LEU A 6 -2.21 25.71 11.63
C LEU A 6 -0.72 25.85 11.33
N VAL A 7 -0.37 26.32 10.14
CA VAL A 7 1.02 26.55 9.75
C VAL A 7 1.20 28.04 9.49
N CYS A 8 1.86 28.73 10.42
CA CYS A 8 2.16 30.15 10.32
C CYS A 8 3.67 30.34 10.50
N PHE A 9 4.33 30.92 9.50
CA PHE A 9 5.75 31.23 9.55
C PHE A 9 5.91 32.75 9.71
N THR A 10 6.31 33.20 10.90
CA THR A 10 6.68 34.60 11.14
C THR A 10 8.19 34.77 10.97
N GLY A 11 8.60 35.19 9.77
CA GLY A 11 9.97 35.61 9.45
C GLY A 11 10.93 34.52 8.95
N GLY A 12 11.98 34.95 8.25
CA GLY A 12 13.03 34.08 7.71
C GLY A 12 13.99 33.60 8.80
N LYS A 13 13.66 32.50 9.47
CA LYS A 13 14.60 31.79 10.33
C LYS A 13 15.40 30.78 9.50
N GLN A 14 16.73 30.73 9.68
CA GLN A 14 17.51 29.61 9.18
C GLN A 14 17.13 28.36 9.96
N ILE A 15 16.60 27.36 9.25
CA ILE A 15 16.28 26.05 9.81
C ILE A 15 17.44 25.11 9.48
N ASN A 16 18.18 24.69 10.50
CA ASN A 16 19.20 23.65 10.40
C ASN A 16 18.70 22.39 11.12
N THR A 17 18.11 21.47 10.37
CA THR A 17 17.56 20.22 10.90
C THR A 17 17.64 19.12 9.84
N GLU A 18 17.63 17.88 10.30
CA GLU A 18 17.43 16.70 9.46
C GLU A 18 15.99 16.20 9.62
N ILE A 19 15.36 15.81 8.51
CA ILE A 19 14.03 15.20 8.51
C ILE A 19 14.14 13.85 7.81
N VAL A 20 13.87 12.78 8.55
CA VAL A 20 13.80 11.44 7.96
C VAL A 20 12.43 11.29 7.29
N LEU A 21 12.44 11.18 5.96
CA LEU A 21 11.25 10.94 5.18
C LEU A 21 10.97 9.44 5.08
N THR A 22 9.69 9.08 5.16
CA THR A 22 9.24 7.72 4.85
C THR A 22 9.49 7.39 3.38
N GLY A 23 9.54 6.10 3.06
CA GLY A 23 9.67 5.66 1.67
C GLY A 23 8.58 6.19 0.73
N SER A 24 8.92 6.23 -0.55
CA SER A 24 7.99 6.61 -1.61
C SER A 24 6.86 5.59 -1.74
N LYS A 25 5.62 6.07 -1.76
CA LYS A 25 4.42 5.24 -1.98
C LYS A 25 4.52 4.39 -3.25
N SER A 26 4.98 4.98 -4.37
CA SER A 26 5.06 4.25 -5.64
C SER A 26 6.15 3.18 -5.62
N GLU A 27 7.31 3.49 -5.03
CA GLU A 27 8.42 2.55 -4.96
C GLU A 27 8.12 1.40 -3.99
N CYS A 28 7.57 1.70 -2.82
CA CYS A 28 7.17 0.67 -1.87
C CYS A 28 6.12 -0.27 -2.47
N ASN A 29 5.11 0.24 -3.20
CA ASN A 29 4.12 -0.61 -3.84
C ASN A 29 4.73 -1.56 -4.88
N ARG A 30 5.67 -1.08 -5.69
CA ARG A 30 6.40 -1.92 -6.67
C ARG A 30 7.27 -2.95 -5.98
N ALA A 31 8.02 -2.53 -4.96
CA ALA A 31 8.91 -3.40 -4.19
C ALA A 31 8.13 -4.51 -3.47
N LEU A 32 6.94 -4.22 -2.93
CA LEU A 32 6.05 -5.22 -2.32
C LEU A 32 5.61 -6.29 -3.31
N ILE A 33 5.26 -5.90 -4.55
CA ILE A 33 4.87 -6.86 -5.59
C ILE A 33 6.06 -7.73 -5.98
N ILE A 34 7.23 -7.14 -6.18
CA ILE A 34 8.47 -7.89 -6.48
C ILE A 34 8.80 -8.86 -5.34
N SER A 35 8.72 -8.40 -4.08
CA SER A 35 8.90 -9.24 -2.89
C SER A 35 7.95 -10.44 -2.91
N SER A 36 6.65 -10.20 -3.20
CA SER A 36 5.63 -11.25 -3.22
C SER A 36 5.82 -12.25 -4.36
N LEU A 37 6.21 -11.77 -5.55
CA LEU A 37 6.58 -12.62 -6.69
C LEU A 37 7.82 -13.46 -6.41
N SER A 38 8.79 -12.88 -5.68
CA SER A 38 10.02 -13.56 -5.28
C SER A 38 9.84 -14.52 -4.11
N LYS A 39 8.61 -14.70 -3.59
CA LYS A 39 8.31 -15.49 -2.38
C LYS A 39 9.14 -15.06 -1.16
N GLY A 40 9.35 -13.75 -1.01
CA GLY A 40 10.01 -13.16 0.16
C GLY A 40 11.54 -13.14 0.11
N LEU A 41 12.16 -13.39 -1.05
CA LEU A 41 13.62 -13.25 -1.21
C LEU A 41 14.10 -11.80 -1.09
N VAL A 42 13.20 -10.83 -1.31
CA VAL A 42 13.47 -9.40 -1.18
C VAL A 42 12.75 -8.86 0.04
N LYS A 43 13.45 -8.11 0.89
CA LYS A 43 12.88 -7.36 1.99
C LYS A 43 12.72 -5.89 1.61
N VAL A 44 11.57 -5.31 1.90
CA VAL A 44 11.32 -3.88 1.69
C VAL A 44 11.52 -3.14 3.00
N ASP A 45 12.59 -2.34 3.08
CA ASP A 45 12.86 -1.45 4.22
C ASP A 45 12.40 -0.02 3.93
N ASN A 46 12.36 0.84 4.97
CA ASN A 46 11.85 2.22 4.91
C ASN A 46 10.47 2.33 4.23
N MET A 47 9.49 1.55 4.69
CA MET A 47 8.16 1.50 4.10
C MET A 47 7.44 2.86 4.14
N SER A 48 6.71 3.16 3.08
CA SER A 48 5.78 4.28 3.06
C SER A 48 4.66 4.07 4.07
N ASN A 49 4.27 5.12 4.78
CA ASN A 49 3.10 5.12 5.67
C ASN A 49 1.80 5.44 4.92
N ALA A 50 1.85 5.59 3.60
CA ALA A 50 0.67 5.82 2.78
C ALA A 50 -0.33 4.65 2.93
N ALA A 51 -1.60 4.97 3.11
CA ALA A 51 -2.67 3.98 3.31
C ALA A 51 -2.65 2.90 2.23
N ASP A 52 -2.52 3.29 0.95
CA ASP A 52 -2.40 2.36 -0.18
C ASP A 52 -1.30 1.32 0.01
N THR A 53 -0.14 1.74 0.51
CA THR A 53 1.04 0.88 0.68
C THR A 53 0.85 -0.08 1.84
N VAL A 54 0.28 0.39 2.94
CA VAL A 54 -0.02 -0.44 4.11
C VAL A 54 -1.07 -1.50 3.74
N THR A 55 -2.19 -1.08 3.12
CA THR A 55 -3.23 -2.00 2.64
C THR A 55 -2.68 -3.05 1.69
N LEU A 56 -1.86 -2.65 0.71
CA LEU A 56 -1.26 -3.60 -0.24
C LEU A 56 -0.38 -4.64 0.47
N ARG A 57 0.46 -4.21 1.42
CA ARG A 57 1.33 -5.12 2.18
C ARG A 57 0.51 -6.15 2.97
N ASP A 58 -0.51 -5.68 3.67
CA ASP A 58 -1.32 -6.51 4.55
C ASP A 58 -2.09 -7.57 3.73
N ILE A 59 -2.64 -7.18 2.58
CA ILE A 59 -3.29 -8.09 1.64
C ILE A 59 -2.29 -9.12 1.08
N LEU A 60 -1.12 -8.69 0.59
CA LEU A 60 -0.11 -9.60 0.04
C LEU A 60 0.40 -10.61 1.09
N SER A 61 0.43 -10.24 2.37
CA SER A 61 0.82 -11.12 3.46
C SER A 61 -0.26 -12.14 3.86
N SER A 62 -1.53 -11.87 3.53
CA SER A 62 -2.67 -12.73 3.90
C SER A 62 -3.12 -13.64 2.75
N ILE A 63 -2.84 -13.28 1.49
CA ILE A 63 -3.16 -14.12 0.33
C ILE A 63 -2.33 -15.41 0.38
N SER A 64 -3.03 -16.55 0.34
CA SER A 64 -2.40 -17.86 0.26
C SER A 64 -2.53 -18.43 -1.15
N ALA A 65 -1.42 -18.44 -1.89
CA ALA A 65 -1.35 -19.04 -3.23
C ALA A 65 -1.54 -20.58 -3.25
N ASN A 66 -1.57 -21.22 -2.09
CA ASN A 66 -1.66 -22.67 -1.94
C ASN A 66 -3.09 -23.15 -1.61
N ASN A 67 -4.06 -22.24 -1.53
CA ASN A 67 -5.45 -22.58 -1.23
C ASN A 67 -6.34 -22.32 -2.45
N PRO A 68 -6.82 -23.37 -3.15
CA PRO A 68 -7.57 -23.22 -4.40
C PRO A 68 -9.02 -22.74 -4.21
N HIS A 69 -9.45 -22.47 -2.98
CA HIS A 69 -10.79 -21.95 -2.70
C HIS A 69 -10.92 -20.48 -3.09
N GLN A 70 -12.16 -20.05 -3.35
CA GLN A 70 -12.45 -18.66 -3.67
C GLN A 70 -12.03 -17.75 -2.50
N GLN A 71 -11.14 -16.79 -2.78
CA GLN A 71 -10.67 -15.81 -1.78
C GLN A 71 -11.23 -14.43 -2.11
N THR A 72 -11.84 -13.78 -1.13
CA THR A 72 -12.25 -12.37 -1.24
C THR A 72 -11.12 -11.46 -0.78
N VAL A 73 -10.75 -10.52 -1.63
CA VAL A 73 -9.71 -9.52 -1.38
C VAL A 73 -10.37 -8.15 -1.43
N ASP A 74 -10.57 -7.54 -0.26
CA ASP A 74 -11.12 -6.20 -0.13
C ASP A 74 -9.99 -5.18 0.08
N VAL A 75 -9.86 -4.23 -0.86
CA VAL A 75 -8.85 -3.17 -0.81
C VAL A 75 -9.33 -1.89 -0.13
N GLY A 76 -10.58 -1.84 0.31
CA GLY A 76 -11.22 -0.63 0.81
C GLY A 76 -11.11 0.53 -0.20
N PRO A 77 -10.69 1.74 0.20
CA PRO A 77 -10.55 2.89 -0.71
C PRO A 77 -9.21 2.90 -1.47
N ALA A 78 -8.35 1.89 -1.30
CA ALA A 78 -6.98 1.89 -1.85
C ALA A 78 -6.97 1.53 -3.35
N GLY A 79 -7.36 2.48 -4.20
CA GLY A 79 -7.43 2.26 -5.65
C GLY A 79 -6.08 1.90 -6.30
N THR A 80 -4.96 2.39 -5.75
CA THR A 80 -3.63 1.97 -6.23
C THR A 80 -3.36 0.50 -5.92
N ALA A 81 -3.72 0.04 -4.72
CA ALA A 81 -3.55 -1.35 -4.32
C ALA A 81 -4.38 -2.28 -5.22
N MET A 82 -5.63 -1.90 -5.53
CA MET A 82 -6.49 -2.65 -6.44
C MET A 82 -5.81 -2.95 -7.78
N ARG A 83 -5.19 -1.94 -8.43
CA ARG A 83 -4.52 -2.13 -9.73
C ARG A 83 -3.36 -3.13 -9.65
N PHE A 84 -2.53 -3.02 -8.61
CA PHE A 84 -1.42 -3.97 -8.42
C PHE A 84 -1.92 -5.39 -8.11
N LEU A 85 -2.97 -5.50 -7.30
CA LEU A 85 -3.57 -6.79 -6.94
C LEU A 85 -4.28 -7.45 -8.11
N THR A 86 -4.93 -6.70 -9.00
CA THR A 86 -5.52 -7.27 -10.22
C THR A 86 -4.47 -8.02 -11.06
N ALA A 87 -3.29 -7.41 -11.24
CA ALA A 87 -2.20 -8.02 -12.00
C ALA A 87 -1.52 -9.16 -11.23
N TYR A 88 -1.38 -9.05 -9.91
CA TYR A 88 -0.75 -10.09 -9.09
C TYR A 88 -1.63 -11.33 -8.93
N LEU A 89 -2.93 -11.16 -8.68
CA LEU A 89 -3.86 -12.27 -8.48
C LEU A 89 -4.12 -13.05 -9.76
N SER A 90 -4.03 -12.41 -10.94
CA SER A 90 -4.30 -13.07 -12.24
C SER A 90 -3.27 -14.15 -12.62
N ILE A 91 -2.10 -14.15 -11.98
CA ILE A 91 -1.05 -15.16 -12.20
C ILE A 91 -1.04 -16.26 -11.14
N LEU A 92 -1.90 -16.19 -10.12
CA LEU A 92 -1.99 -17.19 -9.07
C LEU A 92 -3.07 -18.23 -9.41
N PRO A 93 -2.87 -19.51 -9.05
CA PRO A 93 -3.91 -20.51 -9.18
C PRO A 93 -5.04 -20.23 -8.18
N GLY A 94 -6.29 -20.29 -8.64
CA GLY A 94 -7.47 -20.10 -7.79
C GLY A 94 -8.50 -19.16 -8.39
N SER A 95 -9.50 -18.80 -7.59
CA SER A 95 -10.50 -17.79 -7.94
C SER A 95 -10.48 -16.70 -6.89
N PHE A 96 -10.44 -15.44 -7.33
CA PHE A 96 -10.33 -14.29 -6.44
C PHE A 96 -11.45 -13.30 -6.73
N LEU A 97 -12.18 -12.89 -5.68
CA LEU A 97 -13.09 -11.75 -5.72
C LEU A 97 -12.33 -10.52 -5.23
N LEU A 98 -11.86 -9.68 -6.15
CA LEU A 98 -11.23 -8.41 -5.81
C LEU A 98 -12.29 -7.31 -5.73
N THR A 99 -12.47 -6.72 -4.55
CA THR A 99 -13.47 -5.70 -4.25
C THR A 99 -12.86 -4.49 -3.52
N GLY A 100 -13.63 -3.43 -3.35
CA GLY A 100 -13.26 -2.24 -2.60
C GLY A 100 -14.48 -1.47 -2.13
N THR A 101 -14.27 -0.40 -1.35
CA THR A 101 -15.35 0.50 -0.97
C THR A 101 -15.88 1.26 -2.17
N GLU A 102 -17.17 1.62 -2.16
CA GLU A 102 -17.72 2.52 -3.17
C GLU A 102 -16.90 3.82 -3.23
N ALA A 103 -16.75 4.36 -4.45
CA ALA A 103 -16.18 5.68 -4.63
C ALA A 103 -17.12 6.68 -3.94
N GLY A 104 -16.68 7.21 -2.79
CA GLY A 104 -17.47 8.16 -2.04
C GLY A 104 -17.93 9.30 -2.95
N THR A 105 -19.24 9.51 -3.04
CA THR A 105 -19.81 10.76 -3.55
C THR A 105 -19.27 11.88 -2.68
N PHE A 106 -18.40 12.72 -3.27
CA PHE A 106 -17.88 13.94 -2.67
C PHE A 106 -18.97 15.00 -2.54
#